data_AF-A0ABD3ESA9-F1
#
_entry.id   AF-A0ABD3ESA9-F1
#
_cell.length_a   1.000
_cell.length_b   1.000
_cell.length_c   1.000
_cell.angle_alpha   90.00
_cell.angle_beta   90.00
_cell.angle_gamma   90.00
#
_symmetry.space_group_name_H-M   'P 1'
#
loop_
_entity.id
_entity.type
_entity.pdbx_description
1 polymer ?
#
loop_
_entity_poly.entity_id
_entity_poly.type
_entity_poly.pdbx_seq_one_letter_code
_entity_poly.pdbx_strand_id
1 'polypeptide(L)'
;MVLASIVFIQESARKLVDGFTSGEPEAPSLSTAAIVIVVTAVVIKIGLMLYSAWILKSTFSAAVEAIHQDNLNDTISNSFAVAAYIVAAVKSEAWYVDPAGAILIFLYIMVSWGKMAWGQVTQLVGVCASEDFVLEVKELCRHHHPSMVLDIVPAYHFGSEYLVELEVVVSAEMSVKDAHDIALQLQFKVENLDEVERAFVHVDYQSRDYDEHVVSREEDALLMYAGYSSEPLPATMENCGEVYAPVPTEDDILPAQLAVRIDVNNSPLNSPERAGVNTSRTGSFEEFKD
;
A
#
# COMPACT_ATOMS: atom_id res chain seq x y z
N MET A 1 1.24 18.01 -9.79
CA MET A 1 1.54 19.07 -8.80
C MET A 1 3.02 19.26 -8.55
N VAL A 2 3.78 18.26 -8.06
CA VAL A 2 5.24 18.39 -7.81
C VAL A 2 6.02 18.96 -9.01
N LEU A 3 5.80 18.42 -10.22
CA LEU A 3 6.45 18.93 -11.44
C LEU A 3 6.09 20.39 -11.73
N ALA A 4 4.82 20.77 -11.56
CA ALA A 4 4.38 22.16 -11.73
C ALA A 4 5.06 23.07 -10.71
N SER A 5 5.15 22.66 -9.44
CA SER A 5 5.86 23.39 -8.38
C SER A 5 7.33 23.61 -8.72
N ILE A 6 8.02 22.61 -9.31
CA ILE A 6 9.40 22.75 -9.77
C ILE A 6 9.52 23.82 -10.85
N VAL A 7 8.63 23.79 -11.85
CA VAL A 7 8.62 24.78 -12.94
C VAL A 7 8.38 26.20 -12.39
N PHE A 8 7.43 26.37 -11.48
CA PHE A 8 7.16 27.68 -10.88
C PHE A 8 8.33 28.19 -10.02
N ILE A 9 8.98 27.32 -9.23
CA ILE A 9 10.18 27.69 -8.48
C ILE A 9 11.30 28.14 -9.42
N GLN A 10 11.51 27.41 -10.51
CA GLN A 10 12.52 27.75 -11.51
C GLN A 10 12.24 29.11 -12.16
N GLU A 11 10.98 29.37 -12.52
CA GLU A 11 10.56 30.63 -13.13
C GLU A 11 10.70 31.80 -12.17
N SER A 12 10.27 31.64 -10.92
CA SER A 12 10.44 32.65 -9.87
C SER A 12 11.91 32.93 -9.56
N ALA A 13 12.77 31.89 -9.57
CA ALA A 13 14.21 32.05 -9.38
C ALA A 13 14.86 32.82 -10.53
N ARG A 14 14.47 32.54 -11.79
CA ARG A 14 14.93 33.31 -12.96
C ARG A 14 14.52 34.78 -12.85
N LYS A 15 13.25 35.06 -12.57
CA LYS A 15 12.76 36.44 -12.35
C LYS A 15 13.53 37.19 -11.29
N LEU A 16 13.93 36.50 -10.21
CA LEU A 16 14.73 37.10 -9.15
C LEU A 16 16.15 37.44 -9.63
N VAL A 17 16.83 36.50 -10.31
CA VAL A 17 18.18 36.70 -10.87
C VAL A 17 18.19 37.79 -11.93
N ASP A 18 17.23 37.78 -12.85
CA ASP A 18 17.11 38.74 -13.94
C ASP A 18 16.80 40.14 -13.40
N GLY A 19 15.90 40.25 -12.41
CA GLY A 19 15.56 41.51 -11.77
C GLY A 19 16.74 42.16 -11.02
N PHE A 20 17.58 41.35 -10.35
CA PHE A 20 18.80 41.86 -9.70
C PHE A 20 19.92 42.19 -10.69
N THR A 21 20.02 41.48 -11.81
CA THR A 21 21.08 41.69 -12.81
C THR A 21 20.79 42.86 -13.73
N SER A 22 19.52 43.03 -14.11
CA SER A 22 19.11 43.96 -15.18
C SER A 22 18.64 45.32 -14.67
N GLY A 23 18.27 45.44 -13.39
CA GLY A 23 17.85 46.71 -12.78
C GLY A 23 16.51 47.26 -13.27
N GLU A 24 15.87 46.61 -14.25
CA GLU A 24 14.52 46.94 -14.73
C GLU A 24 13.50 45.93 -14.17
N PRO A 25 12.69 46.30 -13.16
CA PRO A 25 11.65 45.42 -12.66
C PRO A 25 10.49 45.38 -13.68
N GLU A 26 10.24 44.23 -14.29
CA GLU A 26 8.94 43.96 -14.89
C GLU A 26 7.90 43.94 -13.77
N ALA A 27 7.20 45.06 -13.59
CA ALA A 27 6.10 45.13 -12.66
C ALA A 27 5.02 44.10 -13.08
N PRO A 28 4.49 43.29 -12.16
CA PRO A 28 3.41 42.36 -12.47
C PRO A 28 2.18 43.12 -13.00
N SER A 29 1.98 43.14 -14.32
CA SER A 29 0.82 43.78 -14.94
C SER A 29 -0.30 42.76 -15.11
N LEU A 30 -1.13 42.59 -14.08
CA LEU A 30 -2.37 41.83 -14.21
C LEU A 30 -3.46 42.71 -14.84
N SER A 31 -4.05 42.24 -15.93
CA SER A 31 -5.26 42.84 -16.49
C SER A 31 -6.41 42.74 -15.49
N THR A 32 -7.31 43.72 -15.48
CA THR A 32 -8.56 43.67 -14.70
C THR A 32 -9.32 42.35 -14.92
N ALA A 33 -9.31 41.83 -16.16
CA ALA A 33 -9.91 40.54 -16.47
C ALA A 33 -9.22 39.37 -15.73
N ALA A 34 -7.89 39.37 -15.67
CA ALA A 34 -7.12 38.34 -14.97
C ALA A 34 -7.41 38.35 -13.46
N ILE A 35 -7.52 39.53 -12.85
CA ILE A 35 -7.87 39.68 -11.43
C ILE A 35 -9.25 39.10 -11.16
N VAL A 36 -10.26 39.47 -11.97
CA VAL A 36 -11.63 38.96 -11.83
C VAL A 36 -11.66 37.43 -11.93
N ILE A 37 -10.91 36.84 -12.88
CA ILE A 37 -10.80 35.39 -13.04
C ILE A 37 -10.18 34.74 -11.80
N VAL A 38 -9.03 35.23 -11.32
CA VAL A 38 -8.33 34.64 -10.16
C VAL A 38 -9.17 34.78 -8.89
N VAL A 39 -9.79 35.93 -8.65
CA VAL A 39 -10.66 36.13 -7.48
C VAL A 39 -11.86 35.18 -7.55
N THR A 40 -12.49 35.04 -8.71
CA THR A 40 -13.61 34.10 -8.89
C THR A 40 -13.18 32.66 -8.65
N ALA A 41 -12.00 32.27 -9.16
CA ALA A 41 -11.44 30.94 -8.96
C ALA A 41 -11.18 30.65 -7.47
N VAL A 42 -10.62 31.62 -6.73
CA VAL A 42 -10.40 31.51 -5.28
C VAL A 42 -11.72 31.30 -4.53
N VAL A 43 -12.77 32.08 -4.86
CA VAL A 43 -14.08 31.93 -4.23
C VAL A 43 -14.67 30.54 -4.47
N ILE A 44 -14.59 30.05 -5.71
CA ILE A 44 -15.07 28.69 -6.05
C ILE A 44 -14.27 27.63 -5.28
N LYS A 45 -12.93 27.74 -5.26
CA LYS A 45 -12.04 26.81 -4.56
C LYS A 45 -12.28 26.79 -3.05
N ILE A 46 -12.54 27.94 -2.43
CA ILE A 46 -12.96 28.02 -1.02
C ILE A 46 -14.29 27.27 -0.81
N GLY A 47 -15.26 27.45 -1.69
CA GLY A 47 -16.53 26.71 -1.62
C GLY A 47 -16.33 25.19 -1.70
N LEU A 48 -15.49 24.72 -2.62
CA LEU A 48 -15.13 23.31 -2.76
C LEU A 48 -14.32 22.78 -1.56
N MET A 49 -13.43 23.60 -0.99
CA MET A 49 -12.67 23.27 0.20
C MET A 49 -13.59 23.09 1.42
N LEU A 50 -14.58 23.98 1.61
CA LEU A 50 -15.57 23.86 2.68
C LEU A 50 -16.49 22.65 2.48
N TYR A 51 -16.89 22.38 1.23
CA TYR A 51 -17.72 21.23 0.89
C TYR A 51 -16.99 19.90 1.14
N SER A 52 -15.74 19.78 0.69
CA SER A 52 -14.89 18.60 0.96
C SER A 52 -14.63 18.43 2.45
N ALA A 53 -14.36 19.51 3.20
CA ALA A 53 -14.21 19.45 4.65
C ALA A 53 -15.49 19.00 5.37
N TRP A 54 -16.67 19.31 4.82
CA TRP A 54 -17.94 18.83 5.36
C TRP A 54 -18.12 17.33 5.11
N ILE A 55 -17.80 16.84 3.91
CA ILE A 55 -17.88 15.41 3.57
C ILE A 55 -16.91 14.57 4.41
N LEU A 56 -15.71 15.06 4.67
CA LEU A 56 -14.70 14.38 5.49
C LEU A 56 -15.11 14.21 6.96
N LYS A 57 -16.09 14.97 7.46
CA LYS A 57 -16.65 14.75 8.80
C LYS A 57 -17.53 13.51 8.88
N SER A 58 -18.05 13.07 7.75
CA SER A 58 -19.00 11.96 7.67
C SER A 58 -18.43 10.75 6.95
N THR A 59 -17.27 10.86 6.31
CA THR A 59 -16.66 9.79 5.50
C THR A 59 -15.14 9.80 5.67
N PHE A 60 -14.55 8.62 5.76
CA PHE A 60 -13.09 8.46 5.80
C PHE A 60 -12.55 8.13 4.40
N SER A 61 -12.58 9.11 3.49
CA SER A 61 -12.18 8.92 2.09
C SER A 61 -10.85 9.60 1.78
N ALA A 62 -9.83 8.80 1.49
CA ALA A 62 -8.52 9.27 1.03
C ALA A 62 -8.60 10.14 -0.24
N ALA A 63 -9.52 9.80 -1.16
CA ALA A 63 -9.74 10.58 -2.37
C ALA A 63 -10.32 11.97 -2.07
N VAL A 64 -11.26 12.06 -1.13
CA VAL A 64 -11.84 13.36 -0.72
C VAL A 64 -10.81 14.19 0.03
N GLU A 65 -9.96 13.58 0.87
CA GLU A 65 -8.84 14.26 1.53
C GLU A 65 -7.85 14.84 0.51
N ALA A 66 -7.53 14.07 -0.54
CA ALA A 66 -6.68 14.56 -1.62
C ALA A 66 -7.27 15.78 -2.34
N ILE A 67 -8.59 15.74 -2.63
CA ILE A 67 -9.31 16.87 -3.23
C ILE A 67 -9.36 18.07 -2.28
N HIS A 68 -9.55 17.85 -0.98
CA HIS A 68 -9.58 18.90 0.02
C HIS A 68 -8.23 19.66 0.06
N GLN A 69 -7.14 18.92 0.18
CA GLN A 69 -5.79 19.48 0.24
C GLN A 69 -5.38 20.15 -1.09
N ASP A 70 -5.80 19.62 -2.24
CA ASP A 70 -5.63 20.28 -3.54
C ASP A 70 -6.30 21.66 -3.55
N ASN A 71 -7.57 21.71 -3.15
CA ASN A 71 -8.32 22.97 -3.11
C ASN A 71 -7.72 23.98 -2.12
N LEU A 72 -7.22 23.51 -0.96
CA LEU A 72 -6.53 24.35 0.01
C LEU A 72 -5.24 24.94 -0.57
N ASN A 73 -4.42 24.12 -1.22
CA ASN A 73 -3.18 24.55 -1.86
C ASN A 73 -3.43 25.56 -3.00
N ASP A 74 -4.49 25.35 -3.78
CA ASP A 74 -4.91 26.28 -4.83
C ASP A 74 -5.44 27.60 -4.25
N THR A 75 -6.20 27.55 -3.15
CA THR A 75 -6.64 28.77 -2.45
C THR A 75 -5.44 29.55 -1.93
N ILE A 76 -4.48 28.90 -1.26
CA ILE A 76 -3.29 29.57 -0.71
C ILE A 76 -2.46 30.22 -1.83
N SER A 77 -2.14 29.47 -2.89
CA SER A 77 -1.30 29.99 -3.98
C SER A 77 -1.96 31.13 -4.74
N ASN A 78 -3.24 31.01 -5.10
CA ASN A 78 -3.95 32.06 -5.83
C ASN A 78 -4.24 33.29 -4.96
N SER A 79 -4.57 33.10 -3.67
CA SER A 79 -4.72 34.23 -2.73
C SER A 79 -3.41 34.99 -2.54
N PHE A 80 -2.29 34.29 -2.48
CA PHE A 80 -0.98 34.94 -2.44
C PHE A 80 -0.68 35.72 -3.71
N ALA A 81 -0.94 35.18 -4.90
CA ALA A 81 -0.73 35.88 -6.16
C ALA A 81 -1.51 37.21 -6.21
N VAL A 82 -2.77 37.21 -5.75
CA VAL A 82 -3.58 38.44 -5.63
C VAL A 82 -2.97 39.41 -4.62
N ALA A 83 -2.52 38.92 -3.45
CA ALA A 83 -1.90 39.76 -2.44
C ALA A 83 -0.58 40.40 -2.93
N ALA A 84 0.28 39.61 -3.58
CA ALA A 84 1.54 40.06 -4.17
C ALA A 84 1.30 41.14 -5.23
N TYR A 85 0.27 40.98 -6.08
CA TYR A 85 -0.15 41.99 -7.04
C TYR A 85 -0.56 43.31 -6.37
N ILE A 86 -1.39 43.25 -5.32
CA ILE A 86 -1.83 44.46 -4.59
C ILE A 86 -0.62 45.17 -3.97
N VAL A 87 0.31 44.41 -3.40
CA VAL A 87 1.56 44.97 -2.84
C VAL A 87 2.38 45.66 -3.93
N ALA A 88 2.55 45.02 -5.10
CA ALA A 88 3.28 45.60 -6.22
C ALA A 88 2.60 46.86 -6.78
N ALA A 89 1.26 46.91 -6.77
CA ALA A 89 0.50 48.08 -7.22
C ALA A 89 0.65 49.29 -6.27
N VAL A 90 0.84 49.06 -4.97
CA VAL A 90 1.01 50.12 -3.97
C VAL A 90 2.50 50.50 -3.80
N LYS A 91 3.41 49.54 -3.92
CA LYS A 91 4.86 49.70 -3.77
C LYS A 91 5.61 48.99 -4.89
N SER A 92 5.83 49.69 -6.00
CA SER A 92 6.56 49.17 -7.16
C SER A 92 8.01 48.75 -6.84
N GLU A 93 8.63 49.35 -5.82
CA GLU A 93 9.98 49.00 -5.37
C GLU A 93 10.07 47.61 -4.72
N ALA A 94 8.94 47.00 -4.34
CA ALA A 94 8.86 45.69 -3.71
C ALA A 94 8.66 44.54 -4.72
N TRP A 95 9.15 44.69 -5.95
CA TRP A 95 8.98 43.71 -7.04
C TRP A 95 9.45 42.29 -6.68
N TYR A 96 10.47 42.16 -5.81
CA TYR A 96 11.05 40.88 -5.40
C TYR A 96 10.13 40.06 -4.49
N VAL A 97 9.10 40.67 -3.91
CA VAL A 97 8.17 40.01 -2.97
C VAL A 97 7.38 38.91 -3.66
N ASP A 98 6.96 39.14 -4.91
CA ASP A 98 6.23 38.16 -5.71
C ASP A 98 7.06 36.89 -6.00
N PRO A 99 8.25 36.96 -6.66
CA PRO A 99 9.06 35.78 -6.92
C PRO A 99 9.58 35.12 -5.65
N ALA A 100 9.95 35.89 -4.61
CA ALA A 100 10.41 35.32 -3.35
C ALA A 100 9.30 34.55 -2.62
N GLY A 101 8.10 35.11 -2.52
CA GLY A 101 6.99 34.44 -1.86
C GLY A 101 6.41 33.29 -2.69
N ALA A 102 6.44 33.37 -4.02
CA ALA A 102 6.10 32.25 -4.89
C ALA A 102 7.01 31.04 -4.63
N ILE A 103 8.33 31.23 -4.50
CA ILE A 103 9.27 30.14 -4.13
C ILE A 103 8.85 29.50 -2.80
N LEU A 104 8.58 30.30 -1.77
CA LEU A 104 8.18 29.77 -0.46
C LEU A 104 6.88 28.95 -0.52
N ILE A 105 5.87 29.44 -1.24
CA ILE A 105 4.59 28.75 -1.39
C ILE A 105 4.74 27.47 -2.19
N PHE A 106 5.47 27.48 -3.31
CA PHE A 106 5.64 26.28 -4.11
C PHE A 106 6.50 25.22 -3.41
N LEU A 107 7.43 25.62 -2.54
CA LEU A 107 8.11 24.69 -1.64
C LEU A 107 7.14 24.06 -0.64
N TYR A 108 6.26 24.86 -0.03
CA TYR A 108 5.21 24.36 0.86
C TYR A 108 4.29 23.36 0.14
N ILE A 109 3.76 23.71 -1.03
CA ILE A 109 2.88 22.86 -1.84
C ILE A 109 3.61 21.56 -2.23
N MET A 110 4.87 21.65 -2.63
CA MET A 110 5.67 20.47 -2.99
C MET A 110 5.82 19.51 -1.81
N VAL A 111 6.12 20.01 -0.61
CA VAL A 111 6.23 19.18 0.59
C VAL A 111 4.87 18.59 0.98
N SER A 112 3.79 19.38 0.90
CA SER A 112 2.42 18.92 1.18
C SER A 112 2.03 17.75 0.27
N TRP A 113 2.24 17.91 -1.04
CA TRP A 113 1.94 16.87 -2.03
C TRP A 113 2.87 15.67 -1.91
N GLY A 114 4.14 15.87 -1.56
CA GLY A 114 5.08 14.78 -1.31
C GLY A 114 4.63 13.89 -0.15
N LYS A 115 4.18 14.49 0.96
CA LYS A 115 3.62 13.75 2.11
C LYS A 115 2.35 12.99 1.74
N MET A 116 1.44 13.64 1.01
CA MET A 116 0.21 13.01 0.55
C MET A 116 0.47 11.82 -0.37
N ALA A 117 1.35 12.00 -1.37
CA ALA A 117 1.73 10.95 -2.29
C ALA A 117 2.37 9.77 -1.54
N TRP A 118 3.23 10.04 -0.57
CA TRP A 118 3.81 9.00 0.28
C TRP A 118 2.72 8.19 1.00
N GLY A 119 1.76 8.86 1.65
CA GLY A 119 0.65 8.20 2.33
C GLY A 119 -0.18 7.30 1.42
N GLN A 120 -0.51 7.78 0.22
CA GLN A 120 -1.27 7.01 -0.78
C GLN A 120 -0.48 5.81 -1.31
N VAL A 121 0.81 5.98 -1.57
CA VAL A 121 1.68 4.87 -2.00
C VAL A 121 1.80 3.83 -0.89
N THR A 122 1.96 4.24 0.38
CA THR A 122 2.02 3.30 1.49
C THR A 122 0.75 2.49 1.66
N GLN A 123 -0.42 3.11 1.46
CA GLN A 123 -1.70 2.39 1.46
C GLN A 123 -1.78 1.36 0.31
N LEU A 124 -1.29 1.72 -0.88
CA LEU A 124 -1.28 0.82 -2.04
C LEU A 124 -0.30 -0.37 -1.88
N VAL A 125 0.79 -0.18 -1.15
CA VAL A 125 1.78 -1.24 -0.87
C VAL A 125 1.26 -2.25 0.16
N GLY A 126 0.15 -1.96 0.85
CA GLY A 126 -0.45 -2.87 1.83
C GLY A 126 0.22 -2.80 3.19
N VAL A 127 0.41 -1.59 3.72
CA VAL A 127 0.84 -1.41 5.12
C VAL A 127 -0.18 -2.04 6.08
N CYS A 128 0.32 -2.59 7.19
CA CYS A 128 -0.50 -3.18 8.24
C CYS A 128 -1.56 -2.20 8.76
N ALA A 129 -2.71 -2.74 9.12
CA ALA A 129 -3.79 -1.98 9.75
C ALA A 129 -3.38 -1.42 11.12
N SER A 130 -4.14 -0.44 11.61
CA SER A 130 -3.92 0.14 12.93
C SER A 130 -4.11 -0.90 14.04
N GLU A 131 -3.37 -0.75 15.14
CA GLU A 131 -3.50 -1.65 16.30
C GLU A 131 -4.92 -1.66 16.87
N ASP A 132 -5.58 -0.51 16.89
CA ASP A 132 -6.97 -0.37 17.36
C ASP A 132 -7.94 -1.20 16.53
N PHE A 133 -7.83 -1.14 15.20
CA PHE A 133 -8.66 -1.94 14.28
C PHE A 133 -8.39 -3.43 14.46
N VAL A 134 -7.12 -3.83 14.55
CA VAL A 134 -6.75 -5.24 14.79
C VAL A 134 -7.32 -5.75 16.11
N LEU A 135 -7.34 -4.92 17.15
CA LEU A 135 -7.95 -5.27 18.45
C LEU A 135 -9.48 -5.43 18.34
N GLU A 136 -10.15 -4.56 17.59
CA GLU A 136 -11.58 -4.66 17.33
C GLU A 136 -11.93 -5.98 16.62
N VAL A 137 -11.21 -6.32 15.55
CA VAL A 137 -11.39 -7.58 14.83
C VAL A 137 -11.13 -8.77 15.75
N LYS A 138 -10.06 -8.73 16.56
CA LYS A 138 -9.76 -9.80 17.53
C LYS A 138 -10.89 -10.01 18.52
N GLU A 139 -11.47 -8.93 19.03
CA GLU A 139 -12.57 -9.00 19.99
C GLU A 139 -13.85 -9.57 19.36
N LEU A 140 -14.14 -9.16 18.12
CA LEU A 140 -15.25 -9.67 17.33
C LEU A 140 -15.15 -11.20 17.10
N CYS A 141 -13.93 -11.67 16.80
CA CYS A 141 -13.61 -13.07 16.55
C CYS A 141 -13.70 -13.92 17.82
N ARG A 142 -13.16 -13.44 18.96
CA ARG A 142 -13.19 -14.15 20.24
C ARG A 142 -14.61 -14.45 20.74
N HIS A 143 -15.56 -13.58 20.42
CA HIS A 143 -16.97 -13.73 20.81
C HIS A 143 -17.82 -14.45 19.76
N HIS A 144 -17.23 -14.99 18.70
CA HIS A 144 -17.98 -15.59 17.60
C HIS A 144 -18.56 -16.97 17.95
N HIS A 145 -17.72 -17.91 18.39
CA HIS A 145 -18.14 -19.28 18.66
C HIS A 145 -17.28 -19.97 19.74
N PRO A 146 -17.85 -20.73 20.68
CA PRO A 146 -17.09 -21.35 21.79
C PRO A 146 -16.14 -22.47 21.35
N SER A 147 -16.42 -23.13 20.23
CA SER A 147 -15.57 -24.21 19.69
C SER A 147 -14.41 -23.72 18.82
N MET A 148 -14.16 -22.41 18.80
CA MET A 148 -13.17 -21.75 17.94
C MET A 148 -12.19 -20.97 18.82
N VAL A 149 -10.91 -21.05 18.50
CA VAL A 149 -9.84 -20.25 19.11
C VAL A 149 -9.19 -19.40 18.02
N LEU A 150 -9.02 -18.11 18.27
CA LEU A 150 -8.33 -17.22 17.34
C LEU A 150 -6.82 -17.39 17.45
N ASP A 151 -6.12 -17.57 16.34
CA ASP A 151 -4.66 -17.69 16.31
C ASP A 151 -4.01 -16.41 15.76
N ILE A 152 -4.08 -16.19 14.45
CA ILE A 152 -3.44 -15.07 13.74
C ILE A 152 -4.49 -14.17 13.08
N VAL A 153 -4.23 -12.85 13.08
CA VAL A 153 -5.07 -11.83 12.43
C VAL A 153 -4.19 -10.85 11.66
N PRO A 154 -3.71 -11.21 10.46
CA PRO A 154 -3.12 -10.22 9.56
C PRO A 154 -4.22 -9.31 9.01
N ALA A 155 -4.01 -8.01 9.09
CA ALA A 155 -4.85 -7.03 8.42
C ALA A 155 -3.96 -5.98 7.77
N TYR A 156 -4.23 -5.66 6.51
CA TYR A 156 -3.44 -4.71 5.76
C TYR A 156 -4.31 -3.91 4.79
N HIS A 157 -3.83 -2.72 4.44
CA HIS A 157 -4.57 -1.83 3.56
C HIS A 157 -4.71 -2.41 2.14
N PHE A 158 -5.92 -2.29 1.59
CA PHE A 158 -6.22 -2.48 0.19
C PHE A 158 -6.94 -1.22 -0.31
N GLY A 159 -6.15 -0.23 -0.74
CA GLY A 159 -6.67 1.09 -1.05
C GLY A 159 -7.09 1.84 0.22
N SER A 160 -8.37 2.21 0.34
CA SER A 160 -8.91 2.90 1.53
C SER A 160 -9.43 1.96 2.62
N GLU A 161 -9.67 0.70 2.28
CA GLU A 161 -10.24 -0.33 3.17
C GLU A 161 -9.16 -1.36 3.55
N TYR A 162 -9.54 -2.34 4.36
CA TYR A 162 -8.69 -3.43 4.79
C TYR A 162 -9.04 -4.74 4.10
N LEU A 163 -7.99 -5.50 3.82
CA LEU A 163 -8.08 -6.92 3.58
C LEU A 163 -7.66 -7.62 4.88
N VAL A 164 -8.54 -8.46 5.41
CA VAL A 164 -8.33 -9.15 6.68
C VAL A 164 -8.15 -10.64 6.41
N GLU A 165 -7.04 -11.19 6.85
CA GLU A 165 -6.80 -12.62 6.89
C GLU A 165 -6.98 -13.07 8.35
N LEU A 166 -7.59 -14.23 8.56
CA LEU A 166 -7.88 -14.76 9.88
C LEU A 166 -7.52 -16.23 9.89
N GLU A 167 -6.83 -16.65 10.93
CA GLU A 167 -6.57 -18.05 11.22
C GLU A 167 -7.28 -18.42 12.50
N VAL A 168 -8.12 -19.45 12.41
CA VAL A 168 -8.90 -19.94 13.55
C VAL A 168 -8.71 -21.42 13.73
N VAL A 169 -8.50 -21.83 14.98
CA VAL A 169 -8.31 -23.23 15.37
C VAL A 169 -9.63 -23.79 15.87
N VAL A 170 -10.05 -24.92 15.29
CA VAL A 170 -11.20 -25.72 15.71
C VAL A 170 -10.76 -27.15 16.06
N SER A 171 -11.65 -27.93 16.67
CA SER A 171 -11.34 -29.33 17.02
C SER A 171 -11.07 -30.18 15.77
N ALA A 172 -10.03 -31.02 15.78
CA ALA A 172 -9.72 -31.96 14.70
C ALA A 172 -10.88 -32.94 14.41
N GLU A 173 -11.65 -33.29 15.45
CA GLU A 173 -12.83 -34.16 15.35
C GLU A 173 -14.07 -33.46 14.77
N MET A 174 -14.00 -32.14 14.55
CA MET A 174 -15.13 -31.39 14.00
C MET A 174 -15.30 -31.75 12.53
N SER A 175 -16.55 -31.94 12.09
CA SER A 175 -16.81 -32.16 10.67
C SER A 175 -16.41 -30.93 9.86
N VAL A 176 -15.83 -31.15 8.67
CA VAL A 176 -15.47 -30.05 7.74
C VAL A 176 -16.67 -29.15 7.45
N LYS A 177 -17.88 -29.72 7.44
CA LYS A 177 -19.11 -28.97 7.25
C LYS A 177 -19.33 -27.96 8.39
N ASP A 178 -19.24 -28.41 9.63
CA ASP A 178 -19.49 -27.53 10.79
C ASP A 178 -18.38 -26.47 10.92
N ALA A 179 -17.13 -26.86 10.67
CA ALA A 179 -15.99 -25.95 10.62
C ALA A 179 -16.18 -24.86 9.54
N HIS A 180 -16.60 -25.26 8.34
CA HIS A 180 -16.90 -24.34 7.24
C HIS A 180 -18.05 -23.39 7.59
N ASP A 181 -19.14 -23.89 8.17
CA ASP A 181 -20.29 -23.06 8.54
C ASP A 181 -19.91 -22.02 9.61
N ILE A 182 -19.03 -22.36 10.56
CA ILE A 182 -18.52 -21.42 11.58
C ILE A 182 -17.63 -20.35 10.93
N ALA A 183 -16.70 -20.76 10.08
CA ALA A 183 -15.75 -19.86 9.39
C ALA A 183 -16.46 -18.91 8.42
N LEU A 184 -17.44 -19.40 7.66
CA LEU A 184 -18.24 -18.60 6.74
C LEU A 184 -19.06 -17.53 7.48
N GLN A 185 -19.64 -17.89 8.63
CA GLN A 185 -20.34 -16.92 9.47
C GLN A 185 -19.38 -15.87 10.04
N LEU A 186 -18.15 -16.26 10.39
CA LEU A 186 -17.13 -15.32 10.86
C LEU A 186 -16.74 -14.34 9.75
N GLN A 187 -16.50 -14.86 8.54
CA GLN A 187 -16.21 -14.05 7.36
C GLN A 187 -17.28 -12.97 7.16
N PHE A 188 -18.56 -13.35 7.11
CA PHE A 188 -19.65 -12.37 6.97
C PHE A 188 -19.68 -11.35 8.09
N LYS A 189 -19.36 -11.74 9.32
CA LYS A 189 -19.35 -10.82 10.46
C LYS A 189 -18.24 -9.77 10.33
N VAL A 190 -17.07 -10.17 9.85
CA VAL A 190 -15.92 -9.28 9.66
C VAL A 190 -16.10 -8.40 8.43
N GLU A 191 -16.63 -8.93 7.33
CA GLU A 191 -16.97 -8.15 6.11
C GLU A 191 -18.12 -7.16 6.30
N ASN A 192 -18.87 -7.25 7.41
CA ASN A 192 -19.88 -6.25 7.77
C ASN A 192 -19.28 -5.00 8.46
N LEU A 193 -17.98 -4.99 8.76
CA LEU A 193 -17.31 -3.78 9.25
C LEU A 193 -17.12 -2.82 8.06
N ASP A 194 -17.51 -1.55 8.22
CA ASP A 194 -17.47 -0.54 7.15
C ASP A 194 -16.06 -0.32 6.57
N GLU A 195 -15.00 -0.67 7.32
CA GLU A 195 -13.60 -0.52 6.90
C GLU A 195 -13.02 -1.77 6.20
N VAL A 196 -13.79 -2.87 6.09
CA VAL A 196 -13.33 -4.15 5.52
C VAL A 196 -13.92 -4.35 4.14
N GLU A 197 -13.05 -4.42 3.12
CA GLU A 197 -13.46 -4.76 1.76
C GLU A 197 -13.65 -6.28 1.62
N ARG A 198 -12.77 -7.07 2.27
CA ARG A 198 -12.82 -8.53 2.19
C ARG A 198 -12.14 -9.22 3.37
N ALA A 199 -12.69 -10.36 3.78
CA ALA A 199 -12.07 -11.22 4.78
C ALA A 199 -11.80 -12.63 4.23
N PHE A 200 -10.68 -13.22 4.65
CA PHE A 200 -10.34 -14.62 4.41
C PHE A 200 -10.18 -15.34 5.74
N VAL A 201 -10.86 -16.47 5.91
CA VAL A 201 -10.80 -17.26 7.14
C VAL A 201 -10.21 -18.62 6.81
N HIS A 202 -8.98 -18.84 7.25
CA HIS A 202 -8.31 -20.13 7.27
C HIS A 202 -8.69 -20.86 8.56
N VAL A 203 -9.07 -22.13 8.43
CA VAL A 203 -9.42 -22.99 9.56
C VAL A 203 -8.35 -24.05 9.74
N ASP A 204 -7.77 -24.06 10.94
CA ASP A 204 -6.79 -25.04 11.39
C ASP A 204 -7.36 -25.96 12.46
N TYR A 205 -6.74 -27.12 12.63
CA TYR A 205 -7.06 -28.06 13.70
C TYR A 205 -6.08 -27.99 14.88
N GLN A 206 -4.95 -27.29 14.71
CA GLN A 206 -3.90 -27.13 15.73
C GLN A 206 -3.17 -25.81 15.52
N SER A 207 -2.84 -25.11 16.61
CA SER A 207 -2.01 -23.90 16.58
C SER A 207 -0.55 -24.24 16.27
N ARG A 208 0.11 -23.41 15.46
CA ARG A 208 1.52 -23.58 15.09
C ARG A 208 2.32 -22.33 15.44
N ASP A 209 3.56 -22.52 15.88
CA ASP A 209 4.44 -21.42 16.31
C ASP A 209 5.17 -20.71 15.13
N TYR A 210 4.83 -21.05 13.87
CA TYR A 210 5.46 -20.53 12.66
C TYR A 210 4.42 -20.07 11.63
N ASP A 211 4.78 -19.09 10.81
CA ASP A 211 3.94 -18.56 9.73
C ASP A 211 3.97 -19.52 8.52
N GLU A 212 2.83 -20.15 8.23
CA GLU A 212 2.70 -21.12 7.13
C GLU A 212 2.92 -20.50 5.75
N HIS A 213 2.55 -19.24 5.57
CA HIS A 213 2.71 -18.53 4.31
C HIS A 213 4.18 -18.24 4.01
N VAL A 214 5.03 -18.10 5.04
CA VAL A 214 6.48 -17.98 4.89
C VAL A 214 7.13 -19.34 4.64
N VAL A 215 6.74 -20.37 5.41
CA VAL A 215 7.35 -21.71 5.33
C VAL A 215 7.05 -22.41 4.00
N SER A 216 5.90 -22.15 3.37
CA SER A 216 5.56 -22.70 2.04
C SER A 216 6.58 -22.42 0.91
N ARG A 217 7.50 -21.47 1.14
CA ARG A 217 8.57 -21.09 0.19
C ARG A 217 9.86 -21.90 0.37
N GLU A 218 9.97 -22.71 1.42
CA GLU A 218 11.10 -23.59 1.67
C GLU A 218 11.00 -24.90 0.88
N GLU A 219 12.12 -25.38 0.36
CA GLU A 219 12.19 -26.58 -0.50
C GLU A 219 11.69 -27.86 0.21
N ASP A 220 11.71 -27.87 1.55
CA ASP A 220 11.31 -29.00 2.40
C ASP A 220 9.94 -28.81 3.09
N ALA A 221 9.19 -27.75 2.77
CA ALA A 221 7.91 -27.45 3.43
C ALA A 221 6.92 -28.62 3.36
N LEU A 222 6.87 -29.31 2.22
CA LEU A 222 6.04 -30.51 2.02
C LEU A 222 6.52 -31.70 2.87
N LEU A 223 7.83 -31.87 3.05
CA LEU A 223 8.40 -32.95 3.87
C LEU A 223 8.15 -32.70 5.36
N MET A 224 8.26 -31.43 5.79
CA MET A 224 7.95 -30.99 7.15
C MET A 224 6.46 -31.19 7.47
N TYR A 225 5.57 -30.83 6.54
CA TYR A 225 4.12 -30.95 6.75
C TYR A 225 3.60 -32.38 6.68
N ALA A 226 4.24 -33.24 5.87
CA ALA A 226 3.83 -34.63 5.71
C ALA A 226 4.52 -35.62 6.67
N GLY A 227 5.39 -35.15 7.57
CA GLY A 227 5.96 -35.96 8.66
C GLY A 227 7.00 -37.00 8.24
N TYR A 228 7.71 -36.81 7.12
CA TYR A 228 8.65 -37.82 6.61
C TYR A 228 10.09 -37.66 7.17
N SER A 229 10.74 -38.78 7.47
CA SER A 229 12.19 -38.85 7.71
C SER A 229 12.93 -39.19 6.41
N SER A 230 14.12 -38.61 6.21
CA SER A 230 14.94 -38.67 5.00
C SER A 230 15.62 -40.03 4.74
N GLU A 231 14.87 -41.14 4.72
CA GLU A 231 15.44 -42.42 4.30
C GLU A 231 15.54 -42.53 2.76
N PRO A 232 16.68 -43.00 2.22
CA PRO A 232 16.91 -43.05 0.78
C PRO A 232 16.09 -44.16 0.08
N LEU A 233 15.49 -43.81 -1.06
CA LEU A 233 14.67 -44.71 -1.89
C LEU A 233 15.52 -45.81 -2.60
N PRO A 234 14.96 -47.01 -2.86
CA PRO A 234 15.67 -48.11 -3.50
C PRO A 234 15.97 -47.87 -5.00
N ALA A 235 17.16 -48.29 -5.43
CA ALA A 235 17.87 -47.90 -6.65
C ALA A 235 17.34 -48.48 -8.00
N THR A 236 16.08 -48.88 -8.13
CA THR A 236 15.58 -49.60 -9.31
C THR A 236 14.41 -48.92 -10.03
N MET A 237 14.42 -47.59 -10.21
CA MET A 237 13.32 -46.88 -10.90
C MET A 237 13.83 -45.75 -11.81
N GLU A 238 13.57 -45.86 -13.11
CA GLU A 238 14.14 -45.01 -14.19
C GLU A 238 13.18 -43.95 -14.76
N ASN A 239 11.94 -43.81 -14.28
CA ASN A 239 10.95 -42.88 -14.88
C ASN A 239 10.47 -41.77 -13.92
N CYS A 240 10.56 -40.53 -14.39
CA CYS A 240 10.01 -39.33 -13.77
C CYS A 240 8.47 -39.35 -13.84
N GLY A 241 7.79 -39.35 -12.68
CA GLY A 241 6.32 -39.25 -12.58
C GLY A 241 5.61 -40.41 -11.88
N GLU A 242 6.32 -41.43 -11.41
CA GLU A 242 5.71 -42.58 -10.71
C GLU A 242 5.76 -42.47 -9.17
N VAL A 243 6.27 -41.37 -8.61
CA VAL A 243 6.37 -41.21 -7.16
C VAL A 243 5.12 -40.53 -6.62
N TYR A 244 4.22 -41.35 -6.09
CA TYR A 244 3.21 -40.89 -5.15
C TYR A 244 3.67 -41.16 -3.73
N ALA A 245 3.88 -40.12 -2.93
CA ALA A 245 4.21 -40.29 -1.52
C ALA A 245 2.90 -40.53 -0.72
N PRO A 246 2.79 -41.62 0.06
CA PRO A 246 1.59 -41.96 0.81
C PRO A 246 1.42 -41.10 2.06
N VAL A 247 0.50 -40.13 2.05
CA VAL A 247 0.20 -39.31 3.24
C VAL A 247 -0.24 -40.23 4.39
N PRO A 248 0.37 -40.15 5.59
CA PRO A 248 -0.10 -40.88 6.75
C PRO A 248 -1.49 -40.39 7.14
N THR A 249 -2.50 -41.20 6.87
CA THR A 249 -3.85 -41.04 7.40
C THR A 249 -3.92 -41.76 8.75
N GLU A 250 -4.56 -41.15 9.76
CA GLU A 250 -4.91 -41.88 10.99
C GLU A 250 -5.70 -43.15 10.64
N ASP A 251 -5.49 -44.16 11.49
CA ASP A 251 -5.77 -45.58 11.25
C ASP A 251 -7.08 -45.86 10.47
N ASP A 252 -6.95 -46.69 9.43
CA ASP A 252 -7.99 -47.28 8.56
C ASP A 252 -8.46 -46.54 7.29
N ILE A 253 -7.76 -45.51 6.81
CA ILE A 253 -7.97 -44.99 5.44
C ILE A 253 -6.72 -45.27 4.58
N LEU A 254 -6.92 -45.88 3.41
CA LEU A 254 -5.85 -46.12 2.43
C LEU A 254 -5.10 -44.81 2.12
N PRO A 255 -3.75 -44.81 2.09
CA PRO A 255 -2.97 -43.59 1.95
C PRO A 255 -3.31 -42.88 0.64
N ALA A 256 -3.66 -41.60 0.73
CA ALA A 256 -3.85 -40.75 -0.43
C ALA A 256 -2.48 -40.48 -1.07
N GLN A 257 -2.37 -40.84 -2.34
CA GLN A 257 -1.17 -40.70 -3.14
C GLN A 257 -1.02 -39.25 -3.62
N LEU A 258 -0.07 -38.50 -3.06
CA LEU A 258 0.22 -37.12 -3.48
C LEU A 258 1.34 -37.10 -4.54
N ALA A 259 1.11 -36.42 -5.67
CA ALA A 259 2.10 -36.30 -6.73
C ALA A 259 3.14 -35.22 -6.39
N VAL A 260 4.35 -35.62 -6.01
CA VAL A 260 5.50 -34.72 -5.83
C VAL A 260 6.57 -35.10 -6.84
N ARG A 261 7.03 -34.14 -7.64
CA ARG A 261 8.07 -34.37 -8.66
C ARG A 261 9.44 -34.25 -8.01
N ILE A 262 10.10 -35.38 -7.77
CA ILE A 262 11.43 -35.49 -7.17
C ILE A 262 12.44 -35.85 -8.28
N ASP A 263 13.61 -35.21 -8.31
CA ASP A 263 14.71 -35.55 -9.22
C ASP A 263 15.42 -36.86 -8.79
N VAL A 264 16.18 -37.47 -9.69
CA VAL A 264 16.88 -38.77 -9.54
C VAL A 264 17.82 -38.80 -8.33
N ASN A 265 18.24 -37.63 -7.83
CA ASN A 265 19.08 -37.45 -6.63
C ASN A 265 18.27 -37.15 -5.35
N ASN A 266 16.96 -37.40 -5.34
CA ASN A 266 16.07 -37.06 -4.22
C ASN A 266 15.99 -35.54 -3.92
N SER A 267 16.30 -34.70 -4.90
CA SER A 267 16.24 -33.23 -4.78
C SER A 267 15.00 -32.71 -5.53
N PRO A 268 14.26 -31.72 -4.98
CA PRO A 268 13.14 -31.13 -5.71
C PRO A 268 13.64 -30.40 -6.96
N LEU A 269 12.98 -30.64 -8.11
CA LEU A 269 13.39 -30.17 -9.45
C LEU A 269 13.36 -28.63 -9.64
N ASN A 270 12.97 -27.86 -8.62
CA ASN A 270 13.00 -26.39 -8.63
C ASN A 270 14.32 -25.81 -8.06
N SER A 271 15.33 -26.64 -7.83
CA SER A 271 16.67 -26.23 -7.38
C SER A 271 17.30 -25.20 -8.34
N PRO A 272 17.55 -23.93 -7.97
CA PRO A 272 18.51 -23.12 -8.69
C PRO A 272 19.90 -23.61 -8.27
N GLU A 273 20.52 -24.46 -9.08
CA GLU A 273 21.92 -24.85 -8.87
C GLU A 273 22.80 -23.58 -8.84
N ARG A 274 23.39 -23.31 -7.67
CA ARG A 274 24.59 -22.51 -7.44
C ARG A 274 24.84 -21.36 -8.44
N ALA A 275 24.35 -20.17 -8.10
CA ALA A 275 25.04 -18.94 -8.48
C ALA A 275 25.63 -18.31 -7.21
N GLY A 276 26.87 -18.71 -6.89
CA GLY A 276 27.74 -17.86 -6.09
C GLY A 276 27.97 -16.56 -6.87
N VAL A 277 27.13 -15.55 -6.62
CA VAL A 277 27.36 -14.20 -7.12
C VAL A 277 27.23 -13.24 -5.96
N ASN A 278 28.41 -12.90 -5.44
CA ASN A 278 28.69 -11.69 -4.69
C ASN A 278 28.21 -10.50 -5.54
N THR A 279 27.10 -9.85 -5.19
CA THR A 279 26.72 -8.59 -5.84
C THR A 279 27.28 -7.42 -5.03
N SER A 280 28.57 -7.17 -5.23
CA SER A 280 29.14 -5.85 -5.02
C SER A 280 28.53 -4.86 -6.01
N ARG A 281 28.04 -3.72 -5.49
CA ARG A 281 27.71 -2.50 -6.25
C ARG A 281 28.83 -2.13 -7.24
N THR A 282 28.47 -1.99 -8.52
CA THR A 282 29.06 -1.16 -9.62
C THR A 282 28.61 -1.83 -10.94
N GLY A 283 27.87 -1.26 -11.89
CA GLY A 283 27.90 0.08 -12.46
C GLY A 283 28.49 0.00 -13.87
N SER A 284 27.66 -0.02 -14.93
CA SER A 284 27.90 0.60 -16.26
C SER A 284 26.88 0.13 -17.31
N PHE A 285 26.27 1.13 -17.97
CA PHE A 285 25.50 1.08 -19.22
C PHE A 285 26.40 0.77 -20.43
N GLU A 286 25.89 0.04 -21.43
CA GLU A 286 26.21 0.16 -22.88
C GLU A 286 25.23 -0.74 -23.67
N GLU A 287 24.20 -0.16 -24.31
CA GLU A 287 24.09 0.22 -25.74
C GLU A 287 23.95 -0.99 -26.70
N PHE A 288 22.70 -1.32 -27.05
CA PHE A 288 22.39 -2.25 -28.14
C PHE A 288 22.37 -1.48 -29.47
N LYS A 289 23.35 -1.76 -30.32
CA LYS A 289 23.29 -1.59 -31.77
C LYS A 289 22.94 -2.93 -32.40
N ASP A 290 21.77 -3.00 -33.03
CA ASP A 290 21.56 -3.31 -34.46
C ASP A 290 20.07 -3.61 -34.71
#